data_AF-A0AB33ETW7-F1
#
_entry.id   AF-A0AB33ETW7-F1
#
_cell.length_a   1.000
_cell.length_b   1.000
_cell.length_c   1.000
_cell.angle_alpha   90.00
_cell.angle_beta   90.00
_cell.angle_gamma   90.00
#
_symmetry.space_group_name_H-M   'P 1'
#
loop_
_entity.id
_entity.type
_entity.pdbx_description
1 polymer ?
#
loop_
_entity_poly.entity_id
_entity_poly.type
_entity_poly.pdbx_seq_one_letter_code
_entity_poly.pdbx_strand_id
1 'polypeptide(L)'
;MQAERDVRGAVADLQVTAYSNLRNAIANVAIFFGFIGVFATVIGAADGFRLIPMLVLVLAGLAGAAYYPARHQHTLAVRLLMASSALLVIGLAGLVLVATVL
;
A
#
# COMPACT_ATOMS: atom_id res chain seq x y z
N MET A 1 -11.11 42.67 -11.58
CA MET A 1 -9.66 42.40 -11.35
C MET A 1 -9.44 41.65 -10.03
N GLN A 2 -9.88 42.17 -8.87
CA GLN A 2 -9.73 41.50 -7.56
C GLN A 2 -10.46 40.14 -7.50
N ALA A 3 -11.76 40.14 -7.84
CA ALA A 3 -12.58 38.93 -7.82
C ALA A 3 -12.07 37.80 -8.73
N GLU A 4 -11.41 38.14 -9.84
CA GLU A 4 -10.83 37.15 -10.75
C GLU A 4 -9.55 36.52 -10.16
N ARG A 5 -8.75 37.29 -9.41
CA ARG A 5 -7.61 36.74 -8.66
C ARG A 5 -8.06 35.86 -7.50
N ASP A 6 -9.11 36.25 -6.79
CA ASP A 6 -9.65 35.46 -5.69
C ASP A 6 -10.22 34.12 -6.17
N VAL A 7 -10.94 34.12 -7.30
CA VAL A 7 -11.43 32.88 -7.94
C VAL A 7 -10.26 32.00 -8.39
N ARG A 8 -9.23 32.57 -9.01
CA ARG A 8 -8.03 31.80 -9.43
C ARG A 8 -7.27 31.21 -8.22
N GLY A 9 -7.19 31.95 -7.11
CA GLY A 9 -6.62 31.46 -5.86
C GLY A 9 -7.41 30.29 -5.27
N ALA A 10 -8.73 30.44 -5.17
CA ALA A 10 -9.60 29.37 -4.67
C ALA A 10 -9.55 28.10 -5.52
N VAL A 11 -9.46 28.24 -6.85
CA VAL A 11 -9.28 27.09 -7.76
C VAL A 11 -7.94 26.40 -7.56
N ALA A 12 -6.85 27.17 -7.37
CA ALA A 12 -5.53 26.59 -7.11
C ALA A 12 -5.51 25.81 -5.78
N ASP A 13 -6.11 26.36 -4.72
CA ASP A 13 -6.21 25.67 -3.43
C ASP A 13 -7.04 24.39 -3.54
N LEU A 14 -8.18 24.44 -4.24
CA LEU A 14 -9.00 23.26 -4.52
C LEU A 14 -8.21 22.17 -5.27
N GLN A 15 -7.41 22.54 -6.27
CA GLN A 15 -6.58 21.59 -7.02
C GLN A 15 -5.53 20.92 -6.12
N VAL A 16 -4.86 21.69 -5.26
CA VAL A 16 -3.86 21.16 -4.32
C VAL A 16 -4.51 20.20 -3.33
N THR A 17 -5.64 20.58 -2.73
CA THR A 17 -6.38 19.73 -1.80
C THR A 17 -6.89 18.46 -2.48
N ALA A 18 -7.49 18.58 -3.66
CA ALA A 18 -8.00 17.47 -4.44
C ALA A 18 -6.90 16.49 -4.83
N TYR A 19 -5.73 16.98 -5.26
CA TYR A 19 -4.59 16.14 -5.59
C TYR A 19 -4.06 15.37 -4.37
N SER A 20 -4.00 16.03 -3.20
CA SER A 20 -3.59 15.37 -1.94
C SER A 20 -4.58 14.28 -1.54
N ASN A 21 -5.89 14.57 -1.66
CA ASN A 21 -6.95 13.62 -1.32
C ASN A 21 -6.95 12.42 -2.25
N LEU A 22 -6.75 12.65 -3.56
CA LEU A 22 -6.63 11.59 -4.56
C LEU A 22 -5.46 10.65 -4.24
N ARG A 23 -4.28 11.20 -3.94
CA ARG A 23 -3.10 10.38 -3.58
C ARG A 23 -3.33 9.57 -2.31
N ASN A 24 -3.94 10.18 -1.28
CA ASN A 24 -4.29 9.46 -0.05
C ASN A 24 -5.31 8.34 -0.33
N ALA A 25 -6.30 8.57 -1.19
CA ALA A 25 -7.28 7.57 -1.59
C ALA A 25 -6.62 6.39 -2.33
N ILE A 26 -5.70 6.67 -3.25
CA ILE A 26 -4.92 5.62 -3.97
C ILE A 26 -4.12 4.78 -2.97
N ALA A 27 -3.44 5.41 -2.01
CA ALA A 27 -2.68 4.69 -0.99
C ALA A 27 -3.59 3.80 -0.12
N ASN A 28 -4.73 4.30 0.33
CA ASN A 28 -5.70 3.54 1.10
C ASN A 28 -6.28 2.34 0.34
N VAL A 29 -6.63 2.54 -0.94
CA VAL A 29 -7.11 1.46 -1.80
C VAL A 29 -6.05 0.38 -1.95
N ALA A 30 -4.79 0.77 -2.18
CA ALA A 30 -3.70 -0.18 -2.29
C ALA A 30 -3.50 -0.98 -0.99
N ILE A 31 -3.50 -0.32 0.18
CA ILE A 31 -3.42 -0.97 1.50
C ILE A 31 -4.55 -1.97 1.69
N PHE A 32 -5.79 -1.57 1.39
CA PHE A 32 -6.96 -2.43 1.53
C PHE A 32 -6.85 -3.70 0.68
N PHE A 33 -6.46 -3.56 -0.58
CA PHE A 33 -6.25 -4.73 -1.44
C PHE A 33 -5.08 -5.61 -0.97
N GLY A 34 -4.00 -5.03 -0.45
CA GLY A 34 -2.92 -5.83 0.14
C GLY A 34 -3.35 -6.59 1.38
N PHE A 35 -4.22 -6.01 2.23
CA PHE A 35 -4.85 -6.73 3.33
C PHE A 35 -5.66 -7.93 2.82
N ILE A 36 -6.46 -7.76 1.76
CA ILE A 36 -7.21 -8.86 1.14
C ILE A 36 -6.27 -9.94 0.62
N GLY A 37 -5.15 -9.55 -0.01
CA GLY A 37 -4.13 -10.49 -0.50
C GLY A 37 -3.53 -11.33 0.62
N VAL A 38 -3.13 -10.70 1.73
CA VAL A 38 -2.61 -11.40 2.92
C VAL A 38 -3.68 -12.31 3.51
N PHE A 39 -4.89 -11.79 3.72
CA PHE A 39 -6.00 -12.55 4.31
C PHE A 39 -6.33 -13.79 3.49
N ALA A 40 -6.47 -13.66 2.17
CA ALA A 40 -6.74 -14.77 1.26
C ALA A 40 -5.63 -15.82 1.26
N THR A 41 -4.38 -15.39 1.46
CA THR A 41 -3.23 -16.31 1.58
C THR A 41 -3.29 -17.08 2.90
N VAL A 42 -3.60 -16.41 4.02
CA VAL A 42 -3.68 -17.02 5.35
C VAL A 42 -4.78 -18.07 5.44
N ILE A 43 -5.93 -17.84 4.80
CA ILE A 43 -7.05 -18.79 4.81
C ILE A 43 -6.93 -19.91 3.75
N GLY A 44 -5.80 -19.99 3.04
CA GLY A 44 -5.59 -20.99 1.98
C GLY A 44 -6.45 -20.78 0.73
N ALA A 45 -7.01 -19.58 0.51
CA ALA A 45 -7.78 -19.28 -0.70
C ALA A 45 -6.90 -18.88 -1.89
N ALA A 46 -5.62 -18.60 -1.63
CA ALA A 46 -4.63 -18.21 -2.63
C ALA A 46 -3.88 -19.44 -3.19
N ASP A 47 -4.59 -20.38 -3.81
CA ASP A 47 -3.97 -21.59 -4.39
C ASP A 47 -3.73 -21.49 -5.91
N GLY A 48 -2.68 -22.16 -6.37
CA GLY A 48 -2.35 -22.32 -7.79
C GLY A 48 -2.26 -20.98 -8.54
N PHE A 49 -3.07 -20.81 -9.58
CA PHE A 49 -3.08 -19.60 -10.41
C PHE A 49 -3.53 -18.33 -9.67
N ARG A 50 -4.18 -18.44 -8.50
CA ARG A 50 -4.65 -17.28 -7.71
C ARG A 50 -3.56 -16.70 -6.82
N LEU A 51 -2.46 -17.41 -6.63
CA LEU A 51 -1.38 -17.03 -5.74
C LEU A 51 -0.61 -15.80 -6.27
N ILE A 52 -0.33 -15.77 -7.58
CA ILE A 52 0.33 -14.64 -8.27
C ILE A 52 -0.45 -13.32 -8.11
N PRO A 53 -1.75 -13.24 -8.46
CA PRO A 53 -2.51 -12.00 -8.27
C PRO A 53 -2.63 -11.61 -6.79
N MET A 54 -2.72 -12.56 -5.86
CA MET A 54 -2.73 -12.23 -4.42
C MET A 54 -1.40 -11.62 -3.96
N LEU A 55 -0.25 -12.12 -4.44
CA LEU A 55 1.06 -11.51 -4.15
C LEU A 55 1.18 -10.10 -4.72
N VAL A 56 0.64 -9.84 -5.91
CA VAL A 56 0.60 -8.49 -6.50
C VAL A 56 -0.21 -7.55 -5.61
N LEU A 57 -1.34 -8.00 -5.06
CA LEU A 57 -2.12 -7.20 -4.13
C LEU A 57 -1.35 -6.91 -2.84
N VAL A 58 -0.68 -7.90 -2.27
CA VAL A 58 0.17 -7.74 -1.07
C VAL A 58 1.26 -6.68 -1.31
N LEU A 59 1.96 -6.75 -2.46
CA LEU A 59 2.97 -5.77 -2.84
C LEU A 59 2.37 -4.37 -3.03
N ALA A 60 1.19 -4.27 -3.65
CA ALA A 60 0.47 -3.01 -3.79
C ALA A 60 0.13 -2.40 -2.42
N GLY A 61 -0.32 -3.21 -1.46
CA GLY A 61 -0.62 -2.72 -0.10
C GLY A 61 0.60 -2.30 0.68
N LEU A 62 1.74 -2.98 0.51
CA LEU A 62 3.02 -2.51 1.06
C LEU A 62 3.43 -1.16 0.48
N ALA A 63 3.30 -0.97 -0.83
CA ALA A 63 3.59 0.30 -1.49
C ALA A 63 2.65 1.43 -1.01
N GLY A 64 1.36 1.13 -0.83
CA GLY A 64 0.39 2.06 -0.24
C GLY A 64 0.70 2.40 1.22
N ALA A 65 1.12 1.42 2.03
CA ALA A 65 1.52 1.65 3.42
C ALA A 65 2.80 2.49 3.52
N ALA A 66 3.73 2.35 2.56
CA ALA A 66 4.96 3.14 2.47
C ALA A 66 4.71 4.64 2.21
N TYR A 67 3.58 4.96 1.57
CA TYR A 67 3.24 6.33 1.15
C TYR A 67 3.09 7.28 2.35
N TYR A 68 2.48 6.84 3.45
CA TYR A 68 2.26 7.66 4.65
C TYR A 68 3.56 8.05 5.39
N PRO A 69 4.46 7.12 5.71
CA PRO A 69 5.72 7.47 6.36
C PRO A 69 6.71 8.16 5.40
N ALA A 70 6.68 7.88 4.09
CA ALA A 70 7.46 8.64 3.10
C ALA A 70 7.04 10.12 3.03
N ARG A 71 5.77 10.43 3.36
CA ARG A 71 5.27 11.82 3.42
C ARG A 71 5.87 12.65 4.56
N HIS A 72 6.40 12.03 5.63
CA HIS A 72 6.84 12.75 6.85
C HIS A 72 8.28 12.42 7.31
N GLN A 73 8.76 11.17 7.15
CA GLN A 73 10.10 10.74 7.60
C GLN A 73 10.66 9.65 6.68
N HIS A 74 11.22 10.07 5.54
CA HIS A 74 11.73 9.20 4.46
C HIS A 74 12.65 8.05 4.94
N THR A 75 13.55 8.28 5.88
CA THR A 75 14.58 7.29 6.28
C THR A 75 14.01 6.17 7.17
N LEU A 76 13.07 6.52 8.05
CA LEU A 76 12.44 5.58 8.97
C LEU A 76 11.37 4.74 8.25
N ALA A 77 10.68 5.38 7.29
CA ALA A 77 9.74 4.73 6.36
C ALA A 77 10.39 3.58 5.59
N VAL A 78 11.55 3.83 4.98
CA VAL A 78 12.27 2.82 4.19
C VAL A 78 12.76 1.67 5.07
N ARG A 79 13.21 1.95 6.30
CA ARG A 79 13.61 0.92 7.27
C ARG A 79 12.45 0.04 7.71
N LEU A 80 11.30 0.63 8.01
CA LEU A 80 10.10 -0.13 8.37
C LEU A 80 9.57 -0.93 7.18
N LEU A 81 9.62 -0.38 5.97
CA LEU A 81 9.25 -1.10 4.76
C LEU A 81 10.17 -2.29 4.52
N MET A 82 11.50 -2.10 4.64
CA MET A 82 12.47 -3.20 4.55
C MET A 82 12.24 -4.26 5.63
N ALA A 83 12.02 -3.86 6.88
CA ALA A 83 11.75 -4.79 7.97
C ALA A 83 10.44 -5.57 7.75
N SER A 84 9.38 -4.89 7.30
CA SER A 84 8.09 -5.50 7.00
C SER A 84 8.19 -6.45 5.81
N SER A 85 8.96 -6.08 4.78
CA SER A 85 9.21 -6.92 3.60
C SER A 85 10.02 -8.16 3.98
N ALA A 86 11.06 -8.00 4.79
CA ALA A 86 11.86 -9.10 5.30
C ALA A 86 11.03 -10.07 6.17
N LEU A 87 10.18 -9.53 7.05
CA LEU A 87 9.25 -10.33 7.85
C LEU A 87 8.25 -11.09 6.99
N LEU A 88 7.77 -10.48 5.90
CA LEU A 88 6.85 -11.13 4.95
C LEU A 88 7.54 -12.29 4.24
N VAL A 89 8.79 -12.10 3.79
CA VAL A 89 9.60 -13.16 3.19
C VAL A 89 9.86 -14.30 4.20
N ILE A 90 10.18 -13.97 5.46
CA ILE A 90 10.38 -14.96 6.52
C ILE A 90 9.07 -15.73 6.79
N GLY A 91 7.94 -15.04 6.85
CA GLY A 91 6.62 -15.66 7.05
C GLY A 91 6.23 -16.60 5.90
N LEU A 92 6.50 -16.19 4.65
CA LEU A 92 6.31 -17.02 3.47
C LEU A 92 7.22 -18.26 3.50
N ALA A 93 8.49 -18.10 3.86
CA ALA A 93 9.42 -19.21 4.00
C ALA A 93 8.95 -20.21 5.08
N GLY A 94 8.44 -19.71 6.21
CA GLY A 94 7.86 -20.54 7.27
C GLY A 94 6.61 -21.31 6.80
N LEU A 95 5.72 -20.65 6.07
CA LEU A 95 4.52 -21.27 5.50
C LEU A 95 4.87 -22.38 4.49
N VAL A 96 5.81 -22.12 3.59
CA VAL A 96 6.31 -23.14 2.64
C VAL A 96 6.92 -24.31 3.40
N LEU A 97 7.75 -24.04 4.42
CA LEU A 97 8.37 -25.09 5.22
C LEU A 97 7.32 -25.99 5.88
N VAL A 98 6.31 -25.40 6.53
CA VAL A 98 5.20 -26.16 7.13
C VAL A 98 4.46 -26.97 6.08
N ALA A 99 4.12 -26.38 4.93
CA ALA A 99 3.40 -27.06 3.86
C ALA A 99 4.20 -28.20 3.19
N THR A 100 5.53 -28.19 3.26
CA THR A 100 6.38 -29.27 2.74
C THR A 100 6.68 -30.37 3.73
N VAL A 101 6.53 -30.09 5.04
CA VAL A 101 6.87 -31.03 6.12
C VAL A 101 5.62 -31.75 6.65
N LEU A 102 4.44 -31.15 6.52
CA LEU A 102 3.14 -31.81 6.73
C LEU A 102 2.69 -32.59 5.49
#